data_AF-A0A0G0M489-F1
#
_entry.id   AF-A0A0G0M489-F1
#
_cell.length_a   1.000
_cell.length_b   1.000
_cell.length_c   1.000
_cell.angle_alpha   90.00
_cell.angle_beta   90.00
_cell.angle_gamma   90.00
#
_symmetry.space_group_name_H-M   'P 1'
#
loop_
_entity.id
_entity.type
_entity.pdbx_description
1 polymer ?
#
loop_
_entity_poly.entity_id
_entity_poly.type
_entity_poly.pdbx_seq_one_letter_code
_entity_poly.pdbx_strand_id
1 'polypeptide(L)'
;MITKLILEPEDMIELVPHWPELDADKLARIARRGLNHVKIHNRFTGGHISADVLNVPPITVCDSNLHPGRGYIINGKNRATIALLIRAPLVAINVETRNDIEHCLPRECFGDITTQGTLESFENRLVYERRCQAEGVSTMSDLLIANVGTILKVLSADFINRGRVMRRV
;
A
#
# COMPACT_ATOMS: atom_id res chain seq x y z
N MET A 1 12.54 -15.48 7.92
CA MET A 1 11.90 -16.08 6.73
C MET A 1 10.82 -15.10 6.33
N ILE A 2 10.84 -14.57 5.10
CA ILE A 2 9.83 -13.59 4.70
C ILE A 2 8.50 -14.31 4.46
N THR A 3 7.45 -13.86 5.12
CA THR A 3 6.09 -14.32 4.85
C THR A 3 5.42 -13.39 3.85
N LYS A 4 5.02 -13.94 2.71
CA LYS A 4 4.13 -13.25 1.76
C LYS A 4 2.69 -13.49 2.17
N LEU A 5 1.94 -12.42 2.36
CA LEU A 5 0.53 -12.41 2.69
C LEU A 5 -0.27 -11.90 1.49
N ILE A 6 -1.49 -12.40 1.30
CA ILE A 6 -2.48 -11.75 0.46
C ILE A 6 -3.41 -11.05 1.44
N LEU A 7 -3.49 -9.74 1.33
CA LEU A 7 -4.39 -8.93 2.15
C LEU A 7 -5.65 -8.64 1.37
N GLU A 8 -6.78 -9.05 1.94
CA GLU A 8 -8.09 -8.66 1.44
C GLU A 8 -8.36 -7.19 1.80
N PRO A 9 -9.29 -6.51 1.11
CA PRO A 9 -9.65 -5.12 1.43
C PRO A 9 -10.00 -4.92 2.91
N GLU A 10 -10.68 -5.88 3.53
CA GLU A 10 -11.09 -5.85 4.93
C GLU A 10 -9.89 -5.90 5.90
N ASP A 11 -8.81 -6.59 5.53
CA ASP A 11 -7.57 -6.57 6.30
C ASP A 11 -6.82 -5.25 6.10
N MET A 12 -6.84 -4.72 4.87
CA MET A 12 -6.14 -3.50 4.51
C MET A 12 -6.70 -2.26 5.20
N ILE A 13 -8.02 -2.18 5.44
CA ILE A 13 -8.62 -1.00 6.10
C ILE A 13 -8.11 -0.80 7.53
N GLU A 14 -7.74 -1.88 8.22
CA GLU A 14 -7.29 -1.86 9.62
C GLU A 14 -5.79 -1.56 9.77
N LEU A 15 -5.02 -1.57 8.67
CA LEU A 15 -3.59 -1.29 8.73
C LEU A 15 -3.31 0.15 9.16
N VAL A 16 -2.23 0.34 9.91
CA VAL A 16 -1.74 1.66 10.32
C VAL A 16 -0.85 2.24 9.22
N PRO A 17 -1.11 3.44 8.69
CA PRO A 17 -0.29 4.03 7.65
C PRO A 17 1.00 4.67 8.20
N HIS A 18 2.07 4.66 7.41
CA HIS A 18 3.33 5.37 7.72
C HIS A 18 3.21 6.90 7.79
N TRP A 19 2.21 7.52 7.17
CA TRP A 19 2.07 8.98 7.17
C TRP A 19 0.61 9.38 6.91
N PRO A 20 0.11 10.49 7.49
CA PRO A 20 -1.30 10.88 7.42
C PRO A 20 -1.75 11.45 6.07
N GLU A 21 -0.82 11.69 5.15
CA GLU A 21 -1.11 12.27 3.84
C GLU A 21 -0.86 11.28 2.71
N LEU A 22 -1.65 11.40 1.65
CA LEU A 22 -1.43 10.70 0.38
C LEU A 22 -0.67 11.57 -0.61
N ASP A 23 0.21 10.93 -1.38
CA ASP A 23 0.96 11.59 -2.45
C ASP A 23 0.13 11.51 -3.75
N ALA A 24 -0.43 12.64 -4.17
CA ALA A 24 -1.30 12.74 -5.33
C ALA A 24 -0.62 12.29 -6.63
N ASP A 25 0.65 12.63 -6.82
CA ASP A 25 1.41 12.27 -8.01
C ASP A 25 1.71 10.78 -8.06
N LYS A 26 1.98 10.16 -6.91
CA LYS A 26 2.09 8.70 -6.80
C LYS A 26 0.76 8.01 -7.10
N LEU A 27 -0.34 8.47 -6.52
CA LEU A 27 -1.67 7.92 -6.80
C LEU A 27 -2.00 7.98 -8.28
N ALA A 28 -1.77 9.13 -8.94
CA ALA A 28 -2.01 9.30 -10.37
C ALA A 28 -1.12 8.36 -11.21
N ARG A 29 0.16 8.21 -10.87
CA ARG A 29 1.05 7.28 -11.57
C ARG A 29 0.59 5.83 -11.45
N ILE A 30 0.11 5.41 -10.27
CA ILE A 30 -0.42 4.05 -10.07
C ILE A 30 -1.71 3.87 -10.88
N ALA A 31 -2.65 4.81 -10.82
CA ALA A 31 -3.92 4.76 -11.53
C ALA A 31 -3.76 4.72 -13.06
N ARG A 32 -2.77 5.44 -13.61
CA ARG A 32 -2.51 5.49 -15.07
C ARG A 32 -1.92 4.21 -15.65
N ARG A 33 -1.27 3.36 -14.86
CA ARG A 33 -0.58 2.16 -15.36
C ARG A 33 -1.49 1.03 -15.84
N GLY A 34 -2.81 1.23 -15.77
CA GLY A 34 -3.79 0.18 -16.04
C GLY A 34 -3.88 -0.72 -14.82
N LEU A 35 -4.88 -0.47 -13.98
CA LEU A 35 -5.19 -1.28 -12.81
C LEU A 35 -5.75 -2.62 -13.31
N ASN A 36 -4.85 -3.56 -13.57
CA ASN A 36 -5.18 -4.90 -14.00
C ASN A 36 -4.93 -5.89 -12.85
N HIS A 37 -5.68 -6.97 -12.82
CA HIS A 37 -5.46 -8.06 -11.88
C HIS A 37 -4.46 -9.06 -12.45
N VAL A 38 -3.67 -9.67 -11.56
CA VAL A 38 -2.80 -10.80 -11.88
C VAL A 38 -3.11 -11.95 -10.94
N LYS A 39 -3.16 -13.16 -11.49
CA LYS A 39 -3.22 -14.38 -10.70
C LYS A 39 -1.87 -14.65 -10.07
N ILE A 40 -1.81 -14.65 -8.76
CA ILE A 40 -0.63 -15.08 -8.03
C ILE A 40 -0.89 -16.45 -7.42
N HIS A 41 -0.02 -17.39 -7.74
CA HIS A 41 0.02 -18.70 -7.11
C HIS A 41 0.90 -18.62 -5.86
N ASN A 42 0.28 -18.62 -4.68
CA ASN A 42 1.05 -18.69 -3.44
C ASN A 42 1.61 -20.11 -3.28
N ARG A 43 2.91 -20.30 -3.54
CA ARG A 43 3.58 -21.59 -3.36
C ARG A 43 3.91 -21.91 -1.89
N PHE A 44 3.70 -20.98 -0.95
CA PHE A 44 4.20 -21.13 0.42
C PHE A 44 3.22 -21.81 1.39
N THR A 45 1.94 -21.93 1.06
CA THR A 45 0.92 -22.53 1.96
C THR A 45 0.61 -24.01 1.69
N GLY A 46 1.41 -24.71 0.87
CA GLY A 46 1.21 -26.14 0.60
C GLY A 46 -0.07 -26.50 -0.17
N GLY A 47 -0.92 -25.51 -0.47
CA GLY A 47 -2.08 -25.61 -1.34
C GLY A 47 -2.01 -24.56 -2.45
N HIS A 48 -2.45 -24.90 -3.66
CA HIS A 48 -2.54 -23.97 -4.78
C HIS A 48 -3.64 -22.92 -4.54
N ILE A 49 -3.35 -21.90 -3.72
CA ILE A 49 -4.20 -20.72 -3.64
C ILE A 49 -3.78 -19.79 -4.78
N SER A 50 -4.61 -19.73 -5.81
CA SER A 50 -4.56 -18.68 -6.81
C SER A 50 -5.46 -17.54 -6.37
N ALA A 51 -4.89 -16.37 -6.10
CA ALA A 51 -5.67 -15.15 -5.85
C ALA A 51 -5.50 -14.16 -7.00
N ASP A 52 -6.59 -13.53 -7.41
CA ASP A 52 -6.60 -12.42 -8.35
C ASP A 52 -6.29 -11.13 -7.59
N VAL A 53 -5.03 -10.73 -7.58
CA VAL A 53 -4.56 -9.55 -6.84
C VAL A 53 -4.27 -8.39 -7.78
N LEU A 54 -4.24 -7.18 -7.25
CA LEU A 54 -3.83 -6.01 -8.02
C LEU A 54 -2.37 -6.16 -8.51
N ASN A 55 -2.14 -5.92 -9.80
CA ASN A 55 -0.82 -5.99 -10.42
C ASN A 55 0.05 -4.77 -10.09
N VAL A 56 0.39 -4.64 -8.81
CA VAL A 56 1.32 -3.66 -8.28
C VAL A 56 2.38 -4.36 -7.45
N PRO A 57 3.55 -3.73 -7.23
CA PRO A 57 4.55 -4.30 -6.34
C PRO A 57 3.98 -4.52 -4.93
N PRO A 58 4.43 -5.54 -4.20
CA PRO A 58 3.95 -5.82 -2.85
C PRO A 58 4.16 -4.64 -1.89
N ILE A 59 3.21 -4.41 -0.98
CA ILE A 59 3.45 -3.50 0.14
C ILE A 59 4.32 -4.17 1.20
N THR A 60 4.97 -3.38 2.06
CA THR A 60 5.76 -3.89 3.17
C THR A 60 5.07 -3.52 4.48
N VAL A 61 4.85 -4.52 5.33
CA VAL A 61 4.18 -4.37 6.62
C VAL A 61 5.02 -4.99 7.74
N CYS A 62 4.83 -4.52 8.96
CA CYS A 62 5.28 -5.16 10.20
C CYS A 62 4.22 -4.97 11.28
N ASP A 63 4.46 -5.46 12.50
CA ASP A 63 3.57 -5.17 13.62
C ASP A 63 3.62 -3.68 14.01
N SER A 64 2.45 -3.12 14.34
CA SER A 64 2.31 -1.78 14.90
C SER A 64 2.81 -1.73 16.35
N ASN A 65 3.48 -0.63 16.70
CA ASN A 65 3.90 -0.39 18.08
C ASN A 65 2.77 0.15 18.97
N LEU A 66 1.85 0.96 18.42
CA LEU A 66 0.75 1.58 19.18
C LEU A 66 -0.51 0.73 19.23
N HIS A 67 -0.72 -0.16 18.25
CA HIS A 67 -1.91 -0.99 18.13
C HIS A 67 -1.52 -2.47 17.99
N PRO A 68 -1.21 -3.16 19.11
CA PRO A 68 -0.86 -4.58 19.10
C PRO A 68 -1.91 -5.41 18.36
N GLY A 69 -1.46 -6.30 17.47
CA GLY A 69 -2.33 -7.11 16.62
C GLY A 69 -2.76 -6.45 15.30
N ARG A 70 -2.32 -5.21 15.03
CA ARG A 70 -2.48 -4.56 13.72
C ARG A 70 -1.15 -4.46 12.97
N GLY A 71 -1.22 -4.54 11.65
CA GLY A 71 -0.08 -4.29 10.78
C GLY A 71 0.14 -2.78 10.57
N TYR A 72 1.39 -2.35 10.58
CA TYR A 72 1.86 -1.04 10.17
C TYR A 72 2.47 -1.10 8.77
N ILE A 73 2.05 -0.23 7.87
CA ILE A 73 2.58 -0.13 6.51
C ILE A 73 3.86 0.69 6.53
N ILE A 74 4.99 0.00 6.40
CA ILE A 74 6.31 0.63 6.26
C ILE A 74 6.43 1.28 4.87
N ASN A 75 5.96 0.58 3.82
CA ASN A 75 6.05 1.06 2.45
C ASN A 75 4.83 0.64 1.63
N GLY A 76 4.42 1.52 0.73
CA GLY A 76 3.35 1.25 -0.24
C GLY A 76 1.94 1.66 0.19
N LYS A 77 1.79 2.59 1.15
CA LYS A 77 0.48 3.12 1.56
C LYS A 77 -0.39 3.58 0.37
N ASN A 78 0.18 4.22 -0.65
CA ASN A 78 -0.57 4.68 -1.83
C ASN A 78 -1.08 3.51 -2.67
N ARG A 79 -0.34 2.39 -2.72
CA ARG A 79 -0.77 1.16 -3.41
C ARG A 79 -1.91 0.49 -2.64
N ALA A 80 -1.80 0.42 -1.32
CA ALA A 80 -2.89 -0.02 -0.45
C ALA A 80 -4.14 0.86 -0.64
N THR A 81 -3.99 2.19 -0.72
CA THR A 81 -5.10 3.10 -1.02
C THR A 81 -5.77 2.78 -2.35
N ILE A 82 -5.01 2.62 -3.44
CA ILE A 82 -5.60 2.26 -4.74
C ILE A 82 -6.32 0.92 -4.66
N ALA A 83 -5.71 -0.09 -4.02
CA ALA A 83 -6.30 -1.41 -3.84
C ALA A 83 -7.65 -1.33 -3.08
N LEU A 84 -7.71 -0.53 -2.01
CA LEU A 84 -8.93 -0.27 -1.26
C LEU A 84 -10.01 0.43 -2.11
N LEU A 85 -9.63 1.43 -2.90
CA LEU A 85 -10.58 2.17 -3.75
C LEU A 85 -11.23 1.31 -4.83
N ILE A 86 -10.52 0.33 -5.35
CA ILE A 86 -11.05 -0.61 -6.36
C ILE A 86 -11.50 -1.95 -5.78
N ARG A 87 -11.42 -2.11 -4.45
CA ARG A 87 -11.71 -3.36 -3.71
C ARG A 87 -10.96 -4.58 -4.25
N ALA A 88 -9.67 -4.42 -4.56
CA ALA A 88 -8.83 -5.50 -5.03
C ALA A 88 -7.90 -6.01 -3.90
N PRO A 89 -7.68 -7.34 -3.77
CA PRO A 89 -6.68 -7.87 -2.86
C PRO A 89 -5.26 -7.47 -3.29
N LEU A 90 -4.32 -7.44 -2.35
CA LEU A 90 -2.94 -7.02 -2.61
C LEU A 90 -1.92 -7.91 -1.89
N VAL A 91 -0.74 -8.08 -2.48
CA VAL A 91 0.35 -8.82 -1.83
C VAL A 91 1.07 -7.94 -0.82
N ALA A 92 1.20 -8.43 0.40
CA ALA A 92 2.06 -7.83 1.41
C ALA A 92 3.25 -8.72 1.72
N ILE A 93 4.36 -8.08 2.07
CA ILE A 93 5.52 -8.71 2.65
C ILE A 93 5.54 -8.34 4.13
N ASN A 94 5.42 -9.34 5.00
CA ASN A 94 5.61 -9.14 6.43
C ASN A 94 7.10 -9.20 6.77
N VAL A 95 7.59 -8.16 7.46
CA VAL A 95 8.96 -8.10 7.96
C VAL A 95 8.95 -8.02 9.48
N GLU A 96 9.84 -8.76 10.12
CA GLU A 96 9.95 -8.81 11.59
C GLU A 96 11.23 -8.12 12.05
N THR A 97 12.26 -8.14 11.21
CA THR A 97 13.60 -7.68 11.56
C THR A 97 14.17 -6.71 10.52
N ARG A 98 15.16 -5.93 10.96
CA ARG A 98 16.01 -5.11 10.07
C ARG A 98 16.62 -5.95 8.94
N ASN A 99 17.08 -7.16 9.25
CA ASN A 99 17.69 -8.07 8.27
C ASN A 99 16.72 -8.48 7.15
N ASP A 100 15.43 -8.62 7.47
CA ASP A 100 14.39 -8.91 6.45
C ASP A 100 14.25 -7.76 5.44
N ILE A 101 14.52 -6.53 5.85
CA ILE A 101 14.48 -5.36 4.96
C ILE A 101 15.75 -5.32 4.10
N GLU A 102 16.92 -5.48 4.71
CA GLU A 102 18.22 -5.32 4.05
C GLU A 102 18.52 -6.39 2.99
N HIS A 103 18.12 -7.63 3.25
CA HIS A 103 18.54 -8.78 2.44
C HIS A 103 17.45 -9.38 1.58
N CYS A 104 16.20 -8.96 1.82
CA CYS A 104 15.05 -9.80 1.56
C CYS A 104 13.95 -9.03 0.81
N LEU A 105 13.91 -7.70 0.92
CA LEU A 105 13.07 -6.86 0.08
C LEU A 105 13.73 -6.56 -1.29
N PRO A 106 12.95 -6.38 -2.36
CA PRO A 106 13.47 -5.89 -3.62
C PRO A 106 14.13 -4.52 -3.41
N ARG A 107 15.39 -4.38 -3.84
CA ARG A 107 16.16 -3.13 -3.69
C ARG A 107 15.54 -1.94 -4.45
N GLU A 108 14.68 -2.22 -5.41
CA GLU A 108 13.96 -1.24 -6.22
C GLU A 108 12.46 -1.61 -6.28
N CYS A 109 11.63 -0.92 -5.50
CA CYS A 109 10.18 -0.93 -5.68
C CYS A 109 9.77 0.38 -6.37
N PHE A 110 9.44 0.30 -7.66
CA PHE A 110 8.91 1.37 -8.52
C PHE A 110 8.67 2.75 -7.87
N GLY A 111 9.70 3.60 -7.81
CA GLY A 111 9.56 5.01 -7.41
C GLY A 111 9.01 5.23 -5.99
N ASP A 112 8.96 4.19 -5.17
CA ASP A 112 8.68 4.24 -3.74
C ASP A 112 9.99 4.14 -2.96
N ILE A 113 9.88 4.37 -1.66
CA ILE A 113 10.98 4.57 -0.71
C ILE A 113 12.10 3.54 -0.96
N THR A 114 13.34 4.02 -1.06
CA THR A 114 14.53 3.16 -1.20
C THR A 114 14.63 2.18 -0.03
N THR A 115 15.46 1.14 -0.15
CA THR A 115 15.75 0.25 1.00
C THR A 115 16.13 1.06 2.24
N GLN A 116 16.93 2.12 2.06
CA GLN A 116 17.33 3.02 3.14
C GLN A 116 16.14 3.74 3.78
N GLY A 117 15.23 4.30 3.00
CA GLY A 117 14.06 4.94 3.60
C GLY A 117 13.06 3.92 4.18
N THR A 118 13.03 2.68 3.66
CA THR A 118 12.21 1.61 4.24
C THR A 118 12.75 1.22 5.63
N LEU A 119 14.08 1.19 5.79
CA LEU A 119 14.74 1.04 7.08
C LEU A 119 14.43 2.19 8.03
N GLU A 120 14.54 3.43 7.55
CA GLU A 120 14.19 4.62 8.34
C GLU A 120 12.74 4.56 8.82
N SER A 121 11.79 4.19 7.93
CA SER A 121 10.38 4.00 8.26
C SER A 121 10.14 2.88 9.28
N PHE A 122 10.95 1.81 9.26
CA PHE A 122 10.85 0.70 10.20
C PHE A 122 11.39 1.06 11.59
N GLU A 123 12.53 1.75 11.63
CA GLU A 123 13.19 2.19 12.85
C GLU A 123 12.40 3.29 13.56
N ASN A 124 11.85 4.22 12.79
CA ASN A 124 11.08 5.34 13.31
C ASN A 124 9.57 5.09 13.34
N ARG A 125 9.12 3.85 13.17
CA ARG A 125 7.68 3.53 13.06
C ARG A 125 6.84 4.11 14.20
N LEU A 126 7.34 4.10 15.45
CA LEU A 126 6.64 4.71 16.58
C LEU A 126 6.40 6.22 16.40
N VAL A 127 7.38 6.95 15.84
CA VAL A 127 7.28 8.38 15.58
C VAL A 127 6.22 8.64 14.52
N TYR A 128 6.24 7.86 13.45
CA TYR A 128 5.27 7.95 12.36
C TYR A 128 3.86 7.60 12.80
N GLU A 129 3.67 6.52 13.56
CA GLU A 129 2.37 6.13 14.11
C GLU A 129 1.80 7.24 15.01
N ARG A 130 2.62 7.81 15.91
CA ARG A 130 2.21 8.96 16.75
C ARG A 130 1.84 10.19 15.93
N ARG A 131 2.57 10.44 14.84
CA ARG A 131 2.26 11.56 13.93
C ARG A 131 0.92 11.34 13.24
N CYS A 132 0.64 10.14 12.75
CA CYS A 132 -0.66 9.80 12.16
C CYS A 132 -1.79 9.97 13.19
N GLN A 133 -1.62 9.46 14.41
CA GLN A 133 -2.61 9.59 15.48
C GLN A 133 -2.91 11.05 15.84
N ALA A 134 -1.88 11.91 15.89
CA ALA A 134 -2.04 13.34 16.16
C ALA A 134 -2.87 14.07 15.09
N GLU A 135 -2.84 13.59 13.85
CA GLU A 135 -3.65 14.10 12.73
C GLU A 135 -4.99 13.35 12.59
N GLY A 136 -5.36 12.51 13.56
CA GLY A 136 -6.61 11.75 13.56
C GLY A 136 -6.63 10.54 12.62
N VAL A 137 -5.47 10.08 12.16
CA VAL A 137 -5.33 8.94 11.25
C VAL A 137 -4.74 7.75 12.02
N SER A 138 -5.56 6.76 12.37
CA SER A 138 -5.07 5.54 13.05
C SER A 138 -5.05 4.32 12.13
N THR A 139 -5.81 4.39 11.04
CA THR A 139 -6.01 3.29 10.10
C THR A 139 -5.98 3.79 8.64
N MET A 140 -5.90 2.85 7.69
CA MET A 140 -6.08 3.15 6.27
C MET A 140 -7.49 3.66 5.98
N SER A 141 -8.50 3.24 6.74
CA SER A 141 -9.85 3.81 6.66
C SER A 141 -9.84 5.32 6.99
N ASP A 142 -9.23 5.70 8.11
CA ASP A 142 -9.11 7.12 8.49
C ASP A 142 -8.32 7.92 7.44
N LEU A 143 -7.26 7.31 6.88
CA LEU A 143 -6.45 7.92 5.84
C LEU A 143 -7.26 8.24 4.58
N LEU A 144 -8.15 7.31 4.16
CA LEU A 144 -9.03 7.52 3.02
C LEU A 144 -10.00 8.69 3.26
N ILE A 145 -10.58 8.75 4.45
CA ILE A 145 -11.51 9.82 4.85
C ILE A 145 -10.79 11.17 4.87
N ALA A 146 -9.62 11.24 5.53
CA ALA A 146 -8.82 12.45 5.65
C ALA A 146 -8.34 12.98 4.28
N ASN A 147 -8.11 12.09 3.32
CA ASN A 147 -7.56 12.43 2.00
C ASN A 147 -8.58 12.40 0.85
N VAL A 148 -9.89 12.41 1.14
CA VAL A 148 -10.95 12.29 0.11
C VAL A 148 -10.79 13.33 -1.02
N GLY A 149 -10.44 14.57 -0.69
CA GLY A 149 -10.23 15.63 -1.68
C GLY A 149 -9.07 15.35 -2.63
N THR A 150 -7.96 14.80 -2.12
CA THR A 150 -6.80 14.38 -2.91
C THR A 150 -7.17 13.24 -3.86
N ILE A 151 -7.88 12.24 -3.33
CA ILE A 151 -8.33 11.07 -4.10
C ILE A 151 -9.25 11.51 -5.25
N LEU A 152 -10.26 12.35 -4.96
CA LEU A 152 -11.18 12.84 -5.99
C LEU A 152 -10.48 13.65 -7.09
N LYS A 153 -9.47 14.47 -6.74
CA LYS A 153 -8.67 15.21 -7.73
C LYS A 153 -7.92 14.27 -8.68
N VAL A 154 -7.30 13.22 -8.13
CA VAL A 154 -6.56 12.25 -8.93
C VAL A 154 -7.48 11.45 -9.85
N LEU A 155 -8.59 10.93 -9.31
CA LEU A 155 -9.54 10.11 -10.08
C LEU A 155 -10.26 10.93 -11.16
N SER A 156 -10.62 12.19 -10.87
CA SER A 156 -11.27 13.08 -11.84
C SER A 156 -10.32 13.47 -12.97
N ALA A 157 -9.06 13.75 -12.69
CA ALA A 157 -8.06 14.06 -13.72
C ALA A 157 -7.86 12.88 -14.70
N ASP A 158 -7.81 11.65 -14.18
CA ASP A 158 -7.68 10.47 -15.02
C ASP A 158 -8.97 10.14 -15.79
N PHE A 159 -10.16 10.38 -15.22
CA PHE A 159 -11.44 10.22 -15.91
C PHE A 159 -11.60 11.25 -17.05
N ILE A 160 -11.20 12.50 -16.83
CA ILE A 160 -11.18 13.56 -17.86
C ILE A 160 -10.20 13.19 -18.99
N ASN A 161 -9.03 12.65 -18.66
CA ASN A 161 -8.05 12.24 -19.65
C ASN A 161 -8.53 11.05 -20.48
N ARG A 162 -9.18 10.04 -19.87
CA ARG A 162 -9.79 8.92 -20.62
C ARG A 162 -11.00 9.36 -21.46
N GLY A 163 -11.81 10.29 -20.96
CA GLY A 163 -12.94 10.86 -21.70
C GLY A 163 -12.54 11.73 -22.91
N ARG A 164 -11.35 12.35 -22.88
CA ARG A 164 -10.80 13.09 -24.04
C ARG A 164 -10.27 12.17 -25.15
N VAL A 165 -9.76 10.99 -24.81
CA VAL A 165 -9.29 10.00 -25.80
C VAL A 165 -10.48 9.42 -26.58
N MET A 166 -11.63 9.23 -25.94
CA MET A 166 -12.84 8.73 -26.62
C MET A 166 -13.55 9.75 -27.53
N ARG A 167 -13.24 11.05 -27.43
CA ARG A 167 -13.82 12.09 -28.32
C ARG A 167 -12.95 12.42 -29.54
N ARG A 168 -11.92 11.62 -29.82
CA ARG A 168 -11.06 11.75 -31.00
C ARG A 168 -11.18 10.54 -31.96
N VAL A 169 -12.33 9.87 -31.96
CA VAL A 169 -12.68 8.86 -32.96
C VAL A 169 -13.86 9.38 -33.76
#